data_AF-A0A9D8RDD7-F1
#
_entry.id   AF-A0A9D8RDD7-F1
#
_cell.length_a   1.000
_cell.length_b   1.000
_cell.length_c   1.000
_cell.angle_alpha   90.00
_cell.angle_beta   90.00
_cell.angle_gamma   90.00
#
_symmetry.space_group_name_H-M   'P 1'
#
loop_
_entity.id
_entity.type
_entity.pdbx_description
1 polymer ?
#
loop_
_entity_poly.entity_id
_entity_poly.type
_entity_poly.pdbx_seq_one_letter_code
_entity_poly.pdbx_strand_id
1 'polypeptide(L)'
;MLEKIRDLNNICSFTAKDGLYKQWIYKENDYMKMCDYMQKINYSLQDLNSEIENLENACNKDVVFIISLVDWVSEAYEKIFNLIDEKIKSGFVFTNETEFEKRKQYLKAIRSFVVGHPLSTTRHENYELDGNFICVDIRNPKNSLNLFPNTHYYKLRFDGLFSGRDDTSDYNLYCYSDKDDNMKYFRIVGCKFEDLYNVARIYIDKLYELNGFLKSKKKKDYEVLK
;
A
#
# COMPACT_ATOMS: atom_id res chain seq x y z
N MET A 1 -6.24 18.60 -4.05
CA MET A 1 -4.79 18.53 -3.81
C MET A 1 -4.55 17.38 -2.84
N LEU A 2 -3.63 16.47 -3.12
CA LEU A 2 -3.33 15.35 -2.24
C LEU A 2 -2.68 15.84 -0.95
N GLU A 3 -3.18 15.38 0.20
CA GLU A 3 -2.59 15.72 1.50
C GLU A 3 -1.32 14.92 1.77
N LYS A 4 -0.35 15.52 2.46
CA LYS A 4 0.85 14.78 2.90
C LYS A 4 0.47 13.67 3.87
N ILE A 5 1.13 12.52 3.74
CA ILE A 5 1.07 11.46 4.74
C ILE A 5 1.81 11.95 5.98
N ARG A 6 1.23 11.73 7.16
CA ARG A 6 1.84 12.09 8.43
C ARG A 6 3.23 11.48 8.57
N ASP A 7 4.21 12.27 8.99
CA ASP A 7 5.56 11.79 9.31
C ASP A 7 5.59 10.91 10.57
N LEU A 8 6.76 10.39 10.95
CA LEU A 8 6.93 9.54 12.13
C LEU A 8 7.41 10.29 13.39
N ASN A 9 7.47 11.63 13.37
CA ASN A 9 8.09 12.43 14.44
C ASN A 9 7.42 12.21 15.81
N ASN A 10 6.11 11.92 15.82
CA ASN A 10 5.36 11.65 17.05
C ASN A 10 5.43 10.18 17.54
N ILE A 11 6.11 9.31 16.79
CA ILE A 11 6.46 7.94 17.21
C ILE A 11 7.88 7.96 17.79
N CYS A 12 8.80 8.64 17.09
CA CYS A 12 10.20 8.78 17.45
C CYS A 12 10.42 9.96 18.41
N SER A 13 10.33 9.75 19.73
CA SER A 13 10.94 10.71 20.65
C SER A 13 12.35 10.22 20.99
N PHE A 14 13.36 11.06 20.72
CA PHE A 14 14.79 10.81 20.99
C PHE A 14 15.11 10.47 22.46
N THR A 15 14.11 10.56 23.33
CA THR A 15 14.21 10.43 24.78
C THR A 15 13.42 9.23 25.34
N ALA A 16 12.52 8.61 24.58
CA ALA A 16 11.57 7.66 25.14
C ALA A 16 11.87 6.22 24.71
N LYS A 17 12.31 5.41 25.68
CA LYS A 17 12.20 3.94 25.66
C LYS A 17 10.73 3.53 25.80
N ASP A 18 9.88 4.02 24.90
CA ASP A 18 8.42 3.91 24.97
C ASP A 18 7.82 3.42 23.64
N GLY A 19 6.61 2.85 23.71
CA GLY A 19 5.90 2.30 22.55
C GLY A 19 6.75 1.30 21.77
N LEU A 20 6.92 1.55 20.47
CA LEU A 20 7.77 0.73 19.58
C LEU A 20 9.25 0.73 20.00
N TYR A 21 9.74 1.73 20.74
CA TYR A 21 11.15 1.81 21.15
C TYR A 21 11.44 1.08 22.48
N LYS A 22 10.48 0.34 23.04
CA LYS A 22 10.71 -0.54 24.18
C LYS A 22 11.49 -1.78 23.77
N GLN A 23 12.78 -1.85 24.08
CA GLN A 23 13.63 -3.00 23.70
C GLN A 23 13.10 -4.36 24.19
N TRP A 24 12.47 -4.41 25.36
CA TRP A 24 12.01 -5.66 25.97
C TRP A 24 10.81 -6.31 25.27
N ILE A 25 10.16 -5.64 24.31
CA ILE A 25 9.03 -6.22 23.56
C ILE A 25 9.47 -7.08 22.38
N TYR A 26 10.77 -7.09 22.08
CA TYR A 26 11.39 -7.83 20.99
C TYR A 26 12.25 -8.98 21.53
N LYS A 27 12.52 -9.98 20.69
CA LYS A 27 13.57 -10.97 20.96
C LYS A 27 14.96 -10.33 20.86
N GLU A 28 15.97 -10.97 21.45
CA GLU A 28 17.36 -10.48 21.37
C GLU A 28 17.80 -10.28 19.90
N ASN A 29 18.43 -9.13 19.61
CA ASN A 29 18.84 -8.62 18.28
C ASN A 29 17.74 -8.10 17.34
N ASP A 30 16.45 -8.27 17.64
CA ASP A 30 15.38 -7.81 16.74
C ASP A 30 15.05 -6.32 16.88
N TYR A 31 15.44 -5.68 17.99
CA TYR A 31 15.27 -4.23 18.17
C TYR A 31 15.95 -3.41 17.07
N MET A 32 17.19 -3.77 16.67
CA MET A 32 17.91 -3.03 15.64
C MET A 32 17.23 -3.19 14.26
N LYS A 33 16.74 -4.40 13.95
CA LYS A 33 15.96 -4.64 12.73
C LYS A 33 14.69 -3.81 12.70
N MET A 34 14.00 -3.67 13.84
CA MET A 34 12.85 -2.78 13.95
C MET A 34 13.22 -1.33 13.64
N CYS A 35 14.33 -0.83 14.18
CA CYS A 35 14.83 0.52 13.86
C CYS A 35 15.12 0.70 12.37
N ASP A 36 15.68 -0.31 11.70
CA ASP A 36 15.92 -0.27 10.25
C ASP A 36 14.60 -0.22 9.45
N TYR A 37 13.60 -1.00 9.86
CA TYR A 37 12.27 -0.93 9.24
C TYR A 37 11.57 0.42 9.48
N MET A 38 11.71 1.02 10.67
CA MET A 38 11.22 2.37 10.94
C MET A 38 11.88 3.41 10.03
N GLN A 39 13.20 3.30 9.79
CA GLN A 39 13.91 4.16 8.84
C GLN A 39 13.43 3.95 7.41
N LYS A 40 13.22 2.70 6.98
CA LYS A 40 12.66 2.38 5.66
C LYS A 40 11.29 3.03 5.45
N ILE A 41 10.40 2.96 6.45
CA ILE A 41 9.11 3.67 6.41
C ILE A 41 9.35 5.18 6.29
N ASN A 42 10.21 5.75 7.15
CA ASN A 42 10.48 7.18 7.15
C ASN A 42 10.97 7.70 5.79
N TYR A 43 11.96 7.05 5.18
CA TYR A 43 12.44 7.44 3.84
C TYR A 43 11.34 7.30 2.79
N SER A 44 10.59 6.19 2.81
CA SER A 44 9.50 5.99 1.85
C SER A 44 8.41 7.06 1.98
N LEU A 45 8.11 7.52 3.20
CA LEU A 45 7.15 8.61 3.44
C LEU A 45 7.68 9.97 2.99
N GLN A 46 8.97 10.23 3.19
CA GLN A 46 9.61 11.46 2.71
C GLN A 46 9.54 11.52 1.18
N ASP A 47 9.91 10.43 0.51
CA ASP A 47 9.87 10.32 -0.94
C ASP A 47 8.43 10.45 -1.48
N LEU A 48 7.46 9.74 -0.89
CA LEU A 48 6.04 9.89 -1.24
C LEU A 48 5.60 11.35 -1.11
N ASN A 49 5.86 11.98 0.05
CA ASN A 49 5.44 13.36 0.28
C ASN A 49 6.13 14.37 -0.63
N SER A 50 7.36 14.11 -1.10
CA SER A 50 8.04 14.98 -2.06
C SER A 50 7.50 14.85 -3.48
N GLU A 51 6.92 13.70 -3.84
CA GLU A 51 6.37 13.50 -5.19
C GLU A 51 5.01 14.16 -5.40
N ILE A 52 4.27 14.50 -4.33
CA ILE A 52 2.89 15.05 -4.43
C ILE A 52 2.78 16.21 -5.42
N GLU A 53 3.74 17.14 -5.41
CA GLU A 53 3.72 18.33 -6.29
C GLU A 53 3.98 17.98 -7.76
N ASN A 54 4.62 16.84 -8.03
CA ASN A 54 4.97 16.39 -9.39
C ASN A 54 3.91 15.47 -10.01
N LEU A 55 2.97 14.92 -9.21
CA LEU A 55 2.02 13.90 -9.66
C LEU A 55 1.12 14.35 -10.81
N GLU A 56 0.84 15.64 -10.94
CA GLU A 56 0.02 16.17 -12.04
C GLU A 56 0.62 15.88 -13.43
N ASN A 57 1.96 15.79 -13.49
CA ASN A 57 2.74 15.52 -14.69
C ASN A 57 3.44 14.16 -14.63
N ALA A 58 2.97 13.26 -13.75
CA ALA A 58 3.56 11.94 -13.58
C ALA A 58 3.62 11.17 -14.92
N CYS A 59 4.73 10.49 -15.11
CA CYS A 59 4.95 9.54 -16.19
C CYS A 59 4.86 8.09 -15.66
N ASN A 60 4.98 7.13 -16.58
CA ASN A 60 4.85 5.71 -16.29
C ASN A 60 5.83 5.20 -15.21
N LYS A 61 7.08 5.66 -15.20
CA LYS A 61 8.03 5.29 -14.13
C LYS A 61 7.59 5.78 -12.75
N ASP A 62 6.88 6.91 -12.67
CA ASP A 62 6.46 7.48 -11.39
C ASP A 62 5.35 6.62 -10.77
N VAL A 63 4.47 6.04 -11.59
CA VAL A 63 3.47 5.05 -11.12
C VAL A 63 4.15 3.85 -10.47
N VAL A 64 5.16 3.27 -11.13
CA VAL A 64 5.92 2.12 -10.60
C VAL A 64 6.67 2.50 -9.32
N PHE A 65 7.26 3.70 -9.30
CA PHE A 65 7.96 4.23 -8.13
C PHE A 65 7.03 4.40 -6.93
N ILE A 66 5.88 5.06 -7.10
CA ILE A 66 4.90 5.25 -6.02
C ILE A 66 4.37 3.90 -5.51
N ILE A 67 4.02 2.95 -6.40
CA ILE A 67 3.61 1.60 -5.97
C ILE A 67 4.69 0.93 -5.12
N SER A 68 5.96 1.06 -5.53
CA SER A 68 7.10 0.48 -4.80
C SER A 68 7.29 1.11 -3.41
N LEU A 69 7.16 2.44 -3.29
CA LEU A 69 7.25 3.13 -2.00
C LEU A 69 6.13 2.70 -1.05
N VAL A 70 4.89 2.61 -1.54
CA VAL A 70 3.75 2.16 -0.74
C VAL A 70 3.90 0.69 -0.32
N ASP A 71 4.39 -0.17 -1.22
CA ASP A 71 4.72 -1.56 -0.89
C ASP A 71 5.81 -1.67 0.17
N TRP A 72 6.84 -0.83 0.10
CA TRP A 72 7.89 -0.78 1.12
C TRP A 72 7.40 -0.33 2.49
N VAL A 73 6.48 0.64 2.55
CA VAL A 73 5.80 1.03 3.81
C VAL A 73 5.02 -0.15 4.38
N SER A 74 4.22 -0.81 3.54
CA SER A 74 3.40 -1.97 3.91
C SER A 74 4.26 -3.13 4.43
N GLU A 75 5.27 -3.54 3.67
CA GLU A 75 6.15 -4.66 4.06
C GLU A 75 6.94 -4.33 5.33
N ALA A 76 7.47 -3.11 5.46
CA ALA A 76 8.21 -2.71 6.66
C ALA A 76 7.31 -2.72 7.90
N TYR A 77 6.06 -2.24 7.81
CA TYR A 77 5.09 -2.34 8.90
C TYR A 77 4.86 -3.80 9.32
N GLU A 78 4.58 -4.69 8.36
CA GLU A 78 4.34 -6.11 8.63
C GLU A 78 5.56 -6.77 9.29
N LYS A 79 6.78 -6.40 8.87
CA LYS A 79 8.00 -6.88 9.50
C LYS A 79 8.13 -6.37 10.93
N ILE A 80 7.89 -5.09 11.20
CA ILE A 80 7.87 -4.53 12.57
C ILE A 80 6.90 -5.29 13.46
N PHE A 81 5.65 -5.46 13.00
CA PHE A 81 4.62 -6.18 13.76
C PHE A 81 5.03 -7.62 14.08
N ASN A 82 5.71 -8.29 13.14
CA ASN A 82 6.19 -9.66 13.33
C ASN A 82 7.38 -9.80 14.29
N LEU A 83 8.18 -8.75 14.50
CA LEU A 83 9.28 -8.77 15.46
C LEU A 83 8.81 -8.68 16.92
N ILE A 84 7.62 -8.14 17.16
CA ILE A 84 7.05 -8.00 18.52
C ILE A 84 6.68 -9.39 19.05
N ASP A 85 7.00 -9.67 20.32
CA ASP A 85 6.63 -10.91 20.99
C ASP A 85 5.12 -11.18 20.90
N GLU A 86 4.75 -12.40 20.51
CA GLU A 86 3.36 -12.85 20.36
C GLU A 86 2.52 -12.60 21.61
N LYS A 87 3.09 -12.80 22.81
CA LYS A 87 2.37 -12.56 24.07
C LYS A 87 1.96 -11.09 24.23
N ILE A 88 2.71 -10.17 23.63
CA ILE A 88 2.48 -8.73 23.74
C ILE A 88 1.51 -8.26 22.65
N LYS A 89 1.73 -8.67 21.39
CA LYS A 89 0.95 -8.16 20.25
C LYS A 89 -0.41 -8.83 20.08
N SER A 90 -0.66 -10.00 20.68
CA SER A 90 -1.95 -10.71 20.58
C SER A 90 -3.16 -9.90 21.03
N GLY A 91 -2.98 -8.89 21.89
CA GLY A 91 -4.04 -7.99 22.32
C GLY A 91 -4.25 -6.74 21.45
N PHE A 92 -3.49 -6.58 20.36
CA PHE A 92 -3.61 -5.43 19.48
C PHE A 92 -4.72 -5.65 18.44
N VAL A 93 -5.65 -4.71 18.37
CA VAL A 93 -6.67 -4.62 17.33
C VAL A 93 -6.67 -3.20 16.82
N PHE A 94 -6.52 -3.02 15.51
CA PHE A 94 -6.59 -1.69 14.90
C PHE A 94 -8.04 -1.24 14.78
N THR A 95 -8.30 0.03 15.07
CA THR A 95 -9.65 0.61 15.05
C THR A 95 -10.33 0.44 13.69
N ASN A 96 -9.58 0.55 12.59
CA ASN A 96 -10.11 0.50 11.23
C ASN A 96 -9.71 -0.79 10.47
N GLU A 97 -9.70 -1.95 11.13
CA GLU A 97 -9.22 -3.22 10.54
C GLU A 97 -9.91 -3.61 9.23
N THR A 98 -11.22 -3.35 9.09
CA THR A 98 -11.97 -3.66 7.85
C THR A 98 -11.46 -2.83 6.67
N GLU A 99 -11.30 -1.52 6.87
CA GLU A 99 -10.79 -0.63 5.82
C GLU A 99 -9.31 -0.91 5.52
N PHE A 100 -8.52 -1.28 6.53
CA PHE A 100 -7.14 -1.72 6.39
C PHE A 100 -7.04 -2.93 5.46
N GLU A 101 -7.85 -3.96 5.68
CA GLU A 101 -7.80 -5.17 4.87
C GLU A 101 -8.18 -4.89 3.40
N LYS A 102 -9.18 -4.04 3.14
CA LYS A 102 -9.51 -3.60 1.77
C LYS A 102 -8.32 -2.94 1.06
N ARG A 103 -7.64 -2.01 1.73
CA ARG A 103 -6.48 -1.29 1.18
C ARG A 103 -5.27 -2.19 0.99
N LYS A 104 -5.05 -3.14 1.91
CA LYS A 104 -4.04 -4.19 1.80
C LYS A 104 -4.29 -5.09 0.60
N GLN A 105 -5.53 -5.50 0.36
CA GLN A 105 -5.89 -6.32 -0.79
C GLN A 105 -5.72 -5.56 -2.11
N TYR A 106 -6.15 -4.30 -2.16
CA TYR A 106 -5.94 -3.41 -3.30
C TYR A 106 -4.45 -3.26 -3.65
N LEU A 107 -3.59 -2.99 -2.65
CA LEU A 107 -2.15 -2.86 -2.87
C LEU A 107 -1.54 -4.14 -3.45
N LYS A 108 -1.90 -5.29 -2.88
CA LYS A 108 -1.41 -6.58 -3.38
C LYS A 108 -1.83 -6.81 -4.84
N ALA A 109 -3.08 -6.49 -5.17
CA ALA A 109 -3.61 -6.63 -6.52
C ALA A 109 -2.87 -5.73 -7.51
N ILE A 110 -2.77 -4.42 -7.24
CA ILE A 110 -2.14 -3.48 -8.16
C ILE A 110 -0.64 -3.68 -8.28
N ARG A 111 0.08 -4.00 -7.18
CA ARG A 111 1.50 -4.37 -7.23
C ARG A 111 1.70 -5.61 -8.07
N SER A 112 0.92 -6.67 -7.82
CA SER A 112 1.01 -7.90 -8.60
C SER A 112 0.81 -7.60 -10.08
N PHE A 113 -0.25 -6.86 -10.40
CA PHE A 113 -0.62 -6.56 -11.78
C PHE A 113 0.38 -5.70 -12.54
N VAL A 114 0.92 -4.66 -11.89
CA VAL A 114 1.80 -3.67 -12.52
C VAL A 114 3.28 -4.06 -12.45
N VAL A 115 3.75 -4.56 -11.31
CA VAL A 115 5.18 -4.81 -11.05
C VAL A 115 5.52 -6.29 -11.19
N GLY A 116 4.61 -7.18 -10.79
CA GLY A 116 4.82 -8.62 -10.86
C GLY A 116 4.64 -9.22 -12.27
N HIS A 117 4.06 -8.45 -13.21
CA HIS A 117 3.66 -8.86 -14.57
C HIS A 117 3.23 -10.33 -14.69
N PRO A 118 2.22 -10.78 -13.94
CA PRO A 118 1.85 -12.16 -13.95
C PRO A 118 1.10 -12.50 -15.24
N LEU A 119 1.81 -13.11 -16.19
CA LEU A 119 1.21 -13.74 -17.37
C LEU A 119 0.33 -14.97 -17.00
N SER A 120 0.27 -15.33 -15.72
CA SER A 120 -0.40 -16.56 -15.23
C SER A 120 -0.81 -16.53 -13.74
N THR A 121 -1.01 -15.35 -13.12
CA THR A 121 -1.56 -15.32 -11.74
C THR A 121 -3.00 -15.81 -11.73
N THR A 122 -3.41 -16.49 -10.67
CA THR A 122 -4.83 -16.79 -10.37
C THR A 122 -5.29 -16.11 -9.07
N ARG A 123 -4.49 -15.18 -8.57
CA ARG A 123 -4.72 -14.44 -7.31
C ARG A 123 -5.46 -13.14 -7.62
N HIS A 124 -6.27 -12.64 -6.68
CA HIS A 124 -7.00 -11.35 -6.77
C HIS A 124 -8.30 -11.33 -7.58
N GLU A 125 -9.12 -12.39 -7.47
CA GLU A 125 -10.44 -12.50 -8.12
C GLU A 125 -11.36 -11.29 -7.89
N ASN A 126 -11.39 -10.73 -6.67
CA ASN A 126 -12.18 -9.54 -6.34
C ASN A 126 -11.83 -8.29 -7.17
N TYR A 127 -10.68 -8.28 -7.84
CA TYR A 127 -10.21 -7.18 -8.69
C TYR A 127 -10.18 -7.57 -10.17
N GLU A 128 -10.59 -8.80 -10.53
CA GLU A 128 -10.45 -9.39 -11.87
C GLU A 128 -9.00 -9.44 -12.40
N LEU A 129 -8.02 -9.27 -11.51
CA LEU A 129 -6.58 -9.36 -11.82
C LEU A 129 -6.07 -10.79 -11.58
N ASP A 130 -6.91 -11.78 -11.88
CA ASP A 130 -6.78 -13.22 -11.65
C ASP A 130 -6.23 -13.97 -12.89
N GLY A 131 -5.54 -13.25 -13.76
CA GLY A 131 -5.02 -13.76 -15.02
C GLY A 131 -5.94 -13.52 -16.22
N ASN A 132 -7.17 -13.04 -16.01
CA ASN A 132 -8.02 -12.56 -17.10
C ASN A 132 -7.41 -11.31 -17.77
N PHE A 133 -7.19 -10.27 -16.96
CA PHE A 133 -6.53 -9.06 -17.42
C PHE A 133 -5.01 -9.24 -17.42
N ILE A 134 -4.34 -8.72 -18.45
CA ILE A 134 -2.88 -8.66 -18.54
C ILE A 134 -2.46 -7.20 -18.77
N CYS A 135 -1.70 -6.62 -17.84
CA CYS A 135 -1.15 -5.26 -17.98
C CYS A 135 0.02 -5.27 -18.97
N VAL A 136 -0.08 -4.47 -20.03
CA VAL A 136 0.93 -4.32 -21.08
C VAL A 136 1.69 -3.01 -20.95
N ASP A 137 1.02 -1.95 -20.50
CA ASP A 137 1.62 -0.62 -20.43
C ASP A 137 0.92 0.29 -19.41
N ILE A 138 1.60 1.36 -19.01
CA ILE A 138 1.10 2.40 -18.12
C ILE A 138 1.18 3.73 -18.85
N ARG A 139 0.08 4.48 -18.91
CA ARG A 139 0.01 5.74 -19.65
C ARG A 139 -0.63 6.84 -18.84
N ASN A 140 -0.15 8.06 -19.06
CA ASN A 140 -0.83 9.26 -18.59
C ASN A 140 -2.09 9.50 -19.46
N PRO A 141 -3.30 9.64 -18.88
CA PRO A 141 -4.54 9.80 -19.61
C PRO A 141 -4.54 11.05 -20.49
N LYS A 142 -3.82 12.11 -20.09
CA LYS A 142 -3.68 13.36 -20.87
C LYS A 142 -3.02 13.15 -22.23
N ASN A 143 -2.22 12.08 -22.37
CA ASN A 143 -1.51 11.74 -23.60
C ASN A 143 -2.25 10.69 -24.44
N SER A 144 -3.43 10.22 -24.00
CA SER A 144 -4.21 9.21 -24.71
C SER A 144 -5.19 9.86 -25.69
N LEU A 145 -5.11 9.47 -26.97
CA LEU A 145 -6.20 9.74 -27.91
C LEU A 145 -7.40 8.85 -27.51
N ASN A 146 -8.57 9.46 -27.31
CA ASN A 146 -9.82 8.77 -26.95
C ASN A 146 -10.40 7.99 -28.15
N LEU A 147 -9.67 6.97 -28.60
CA LEU A 147 -9.97 6.21 -29.81
C LEU A 147 -10.76 4.93 -29.55
N PHE A 148 -10.88 4.52 -28.28
CA PHE A 148 -11.53 3.26 -27.92
C PHE A 148 -13.01 3.45 -27.55
N PRO A 149 -13.87 2.46 -27.82
CA PRO A 149 -15.26 2.47 -27.35
C PRO A 149 -15.34 2.57 -25.83
N ASN A 150 -16.38 3.21 -25.30
CA ASN A 150 -16.60 3.32 -23.84
C ASN A 150 -16.68 1.96 -23.13
N THR A 151 -17.09 0.91 -23.85
CA THR A 151 -17.13 -0.47 -23.34
C THR A 151 -15.75 -1.06 -23.05
N HIS A 152 -14.67 -0.42 -23.49
CA HIS A 152 -13.29 -0.87 -23.22
C HIS A 152 -12.69 -0.23 -21.97
N TYR A 153 -13.42 0.65 -21.29
CA TYR A 153 -12.94 1.37 -20.13
C TYR A 153 -13.41 0.72 -18.84
N TYR A 154 -12.51 0.69 -17.88
CA TYR A 154 -12.72 0.24 -16.52
C TYR A 154 -12.10 1.24 -15.55
N LYS A 155 -12.46 1.12 -14.29
CA LYS A 155 -11.85 1.85 -13.17
C LYS A 155 -11.54 0.89 -12.04
N LEU A 156 -10.34 0.97 -11.49
CA LEU A 156 -9.91 0.17 -10.35
C LEU A 156 -10.06 0.98 -9.06
N ARG A 157 -10.69 0.42 -8.04
CA ARG A 157 -10.91 1.04 -6.71
C ARG A 157 -10.70 0.00 -5.62
N PHE A 158 -10.77 0.42 -4.35
CA PHE A 158 -10.64 -0.51 -3.21
C PHE A 158 -11.65 -1.65 -3.24
N ASP A 159 -12.86 -1.41 -3.75
CA ASP A 159 -13.94 -2.41 -3.82
C ASP A 159 -13.92 -3.26 -5.10
N GLY A 160 -12.92 -3.09 -5.99
CA GLY A 160 -12.76 -3.95 -7.17
C GLY A 160 -12.60 -3.18 -8.49
N LEU A 161 -12.83 -3.90 -9.59
CA LEU A 161 -12.83 -3.38 -10.95
C LEU A 161 -14.27 -3.08 -11.40
N PHE A 162 -14.49 -1.93 -12.02
CA PHE A 162 -15.81 -1.51 -12.47
C PHE A 162 -15.76 -1.05 -13.93
N SER A 163 -16.74 -1.44 -14.74
CA SER A 163 -16.87 -0.94 -16.11
C SER A 163 -17.20 0.56 -16.15
N GLY A 164 -16.71 1.23 -17.19
CA GLY A 164 -16.97 2.63 -17.48
C GLY A 164 -15.71 3.50 -17.47
N ARG A 165 -15.77 4.59 -18.24
CA ARG A 165 -14.69 5.58 -18.30
C ARG A 165 -14.65 6.40 -17.01
N ASP A 166 -13.44 6.72 -16.58
CA ASP A 166 -13.17 7.68 -15.51
C ASP A 166 -12.23 8.77 -16.02
N ASP A 167 -12.81 9.93 -16.37
CA ASP A 167 -12.05 11.09 -16.84
C ASP A 167 -11.23 11.76 -15.72
N THR A 168 -11.38 11.30 -14.47
CA THR A 168 -10.64 11.79 -13.31
C THR A 168 -9.48 10.88 -12.90
N SER A 169 -9.16 9.87 -13.71
CA SER A 169 -8.01 8.99 -13.47
C SER A 169 -6.69 9.75 -13.62
N ASP A 170 -5.73 9.42 -12.76
CA ASP A 170 -4.39 10.00 -12.78
C ASP A 170 -3.45 9.24 -13.72
N TYR A 171 -3.66 7.93 -13.83
CA TYR A 171 -2.94 7.03 -14.74
C TYR A 171 -3.86 5.92 -15.25
N ASN A 172 -3.53 5.41 -16.44
CA ASN A 172 -4.24 4.32 -17.09
C ASN A 172 -3.33 3.11 -17.24
N LEU A 173 -3.86 1.94 -16.92
CA LEU A 173 -3.25 0.65 -17.26
C LEU A 173 -3.87 0.16 -18.57
N TYR A 174 -3.02 -0.14 -19.54
CA TYR A 174 -3.42 -0.69 -20.83
C TYR A 174 -3.32 -2.19 -20.75
N CYS A 175 -4.44 -2.86 -20.95
CA CYS A 175 -4.60 -4.26 -20.66
C CYS A 175 -5.20 -5.03 -21.84
N TYR A 176 -4.96 -6.34 -21.90
CA TYR A 176 -5.82 -7.25 -22.66
C TYR A 176 -6.68 -8.06 -21.68
N SER A 177 -7.86 -8.51 -22.12
CA SER A 177 -8.76 -9.37 -21.36
C SER A 177 -9.10 -10.61 -22.20
N ASP A 178 -8.86 -11.80 -21.64
CA ASP A 178 -9.24 -13.05 -22.30
C ASP A 178 -10.77 -13.22 -22.34
N LYS A 179 -11.43 -12.95 -21.21
CA LYS A 179 -12.88 -13.13 -21.04
C LYS A 179 -13.71 -12.12 -21.85
N ASP A 180 -13.21 -10.91 -22.09
CA ASP A 180 -14.02 -9.88 -22.76
C ASP A 180 -14.10 -10.11 -24.28
N ASP A 181 -12.96 -10.41 -24.91
CA ASP A 181 -12.87 -10.54 -26.37
C ASP A 181 -11.71 -11.44 -26.83
N ASN A 182 -11.25 -12.35 -25.97
CA ASN A 182 -10.14 -13.26 -26.27
C ASN A 182 -8.88 -12.48 -26.67
N MET A 183 -8.56 -11.43 -25.89
CA MET A 183 -7.40 -10.56 -26.03
C MET A 183 -7.32 -9.80 -27.37
N LYS A 184 -8.46 -9.54 -28.00
CA LYS A 184 -8.50 -8.94 -29.36
C LYS A 184 -8.21 -7.45 -29.34
N TYR A 185 -8.69 -6.73 -28.32
CA TYR A 185 -8.50 -5.28 -28.23
C TYR A 185 -8.08 -4.82 -26.84
N PHE A 186 -7.36 -3.70 -26.78
CA PHE A 186 -6.99 -3.10 -25.50
C PHE A 186 -8.21 -2.70 -24.67
N ARG A 187 -8.06 -2.90 -23.36
CA ARG A 187 -8.87 -2.34 -22.29
C ARG A 187 -8.06 -1.30 -21.55
N ILE A 188 -8.74 -0.27 -21.05
CA ILE A 188 -8.13 0.84 -20.34
C ILE A 188 -8.68 0.84 -18.92
N VAL A 189 -7.82 0.60 -17.94
CA VAL A 189 -8.18 0.63 -16.52
C VAL A 189 -7.67 1.93 -15.91
N GLY A 190 -8.59 2.81 -15.53
CA GLY A 190 -8.29 4.08 -14.89
C GLY A 190 -8.07 3.95 -13.38
N CYS A 191 -6.97 4.54 -12.90
CA CYS A 191 -6.51 4.45 -11.52
C CYS A 191 -6.17 5.82 -10.94
N LYS A 192 -6.14 5.93 -9.61
CA LYS A 192 -5.80 7.17 -8.89
C LYS A 192 -4.57 7.00 -8.01
N PHE A 193 -3.71 8.02 -7.97
CA PHE A 193 -2.63 8.09 -6.97
C PHE A 193 -3.20 8.21 -5.56
N GLU A 194 -4.35 8.88 -5.40
CA GLU A 194 -5.02 9.00 -4.11
C GLU A 194 -5.26 7.65 -3.43
N ASP A 195 -5.62 6.62 -4.19
CA ASP A 195 -5.85 5.28 -3.66
C ASP A 195 -4.54 4.68 -3.08
N LEU A 196 -3.40 4.86 -3.76
CA LEU A 196 -2.09 4.43 -3.26
C LEU A 196 -1.65 5.20 -2.01
N TYR A 197 -1.88 6.52 -1.98
CA TYR A 197 -1.58 7.33 -0.79
C TYR A 197 -2.46 6.94 0.39
N ASN A 198 -3.74 6.63 0.15
CA ASN A 198 -4.65 6.14 1.18
C ASN A 198 -4.23 4.78 1.75
N VAL A 199 -3.62 3.90 0.93
CA VAL A 199 -2.98 2.68 1.45
C VAL A 199 -1.85 3.04 2.41
N ALA A 200 -0.91 3.90 2.01
CA ALA A 200 0.20 4.28 2.89
C ALA A 200 -0.31 4.93 4.19
N ARG A 201 -1.29 5.85 4.11
CA ARG A 201 -1.91 6.50 5.28
C ARG A 201 -2.45 5.48 6.27
N ILE A 202 -3.22 4.48 5.82
CA ILE A 202 -3.81 3.52 6.77
C ILE A 202 -2.76 2.64 7.44
N TYR A 203 -1.64 2.33 6.77
CA TYR A 203 -0.51 1.66 7.42
C TYR A 203 0.16 2.56 8.47
N ILE A 204 0.28 3.87 8.21
CA ILE A 204 0.82 4.82 9.19
C ILE A 204 -0.11 5.00 10.37
N ASP A 205 -1.42 5.12 10.15
CA ASP A 205 -2.42 5.18 11.23
C ASP A 205 -2.35 3.92 12.11
N LYS A 206 -2.24 2.74 11.49
CA LYS A 206 -2.08 1.47 12.19
C LYS A 206 -0.77 1.38 12.97
N LEU A 207 0.32 1.95 12.45
CA LEU A 207 1.60 2.06 13.17
C LEU A 207 1.49 3.00 14.39
N TYR A 208 0.76 4.10 14.26
CA TYR A 208 0.49 5.03 15.36
C TYR A 208 -0.36 4.39 16.47
N GLU A 209 -1.41 3.67 16.12
CA GLU A 209 -2.23 2.93 17.09
C GLU A 209 -1.43 1.81 17.75
N LEU A 210 -0.62 1.06 16.98
CA LEU A 210 0.28 0.05 17.53
C LEU A 210 1.26 0.67 18.53
N ASN A 211 1.86 1.81 18.18
CA ASN A 211 2.73 2.54 19.10
C ASN A 211 1.98 2.89 20.39
N GLY A 212 0.79 3.49 20.30
CA GLY A 212 -0.05 3.83 21.46
C GLY A 212 -0.41 2.62 22.33
N PHE A 213 -0.80 1.51 21.70
CA PHE A 213 -1.04 0.24 22.38
C PHE A 213 0.20 -0.23 23.16
N LEU A 214 1.38 -0.23 22.51
CA LEU A 214 2.63 -0.65 23.13
C LEU A 214 3.06 0.29 24.26
N LYS A 215 2.76 1.60 24.18
CA LYS A 215 3.04 2.57 25.26
C LYS A 215 2.37 2.17 26.57
N SER A 216 1.16 1.62 26.51
CA SER A 216 0.42 1.16 27.69
C SER A 216 1.02 -0.07 28.38
N LYS A 217 1.84 -0.87 27.68
CA LYS A 217 2.36 -2.15 28.20
C LYS A 217 3.53 -1.96 29.16
N LYS A 218 3.55 -2.70 30.26
CA LYS A 218 4.65 -2.67 31.25
C LYS A 218 5.32 -4.03 31.31
N LYS A 219 6.66 -4.04 31.36
CA LYS A 219 7.47 -5.26 31.35
C LYS A 219 7.03 -6.28 32.42
N LYS A 220 6.76 -5.79 33.64
CA LYS A 220 6.32 -6.61 34.79
C LYS A 220 5.06 -7.45 34.52
N ASP A 221 4.17 -7.00 33.63
CA ASP A 221 2.93 -7.70 33.32
C ASP A 221 3.18 -8.96 32.45
N TYR A 222 4.39 -9.08 31.89
CA TYR A 222 4.81 -10.16 30.99
C TYR A 222 5.96 -11.01 31.56
N GLU A 223 6.58 -10.60 32.66
CA GLU A 223 7.63 -11.36 33.36
C GLU A 223 7.07 -12.60 34.11
N VAL A 224 5.77 -12.61 34.42
CA VAL A 224 5.08 -13.71 35.13
C VAL A 224 4.64 -14.85 34.18
N LEU A 225 4.71 -14.64 32.87
CA LEU A 225 4.26 -15.59 31.84
C LEU A 225 5.39 -16.52 31.33
N LYS A 226 6.48 -16.67 32.09
CA LYS A 226 7.59 -17.57 31.74
C LYS A 226 7.26 -19.03 32.00
#